data_AF-A0AAW1UEZ3-F1
#
_entry.id   AF-A0AAW1UEZ3-F1
#
_cell.length_a   1.000
_cell.length_b   1.000
_cell.length_c   1.000
_cell.angle_alpha   90.00
_cell.angle_beta   90.00
_cell.angle_gamma   90.00
#
_symmetry.space_group_name_H-M   'P 1'
#
loop_
_entity.id
_entity.type
_entity.pdbx_description
1 polymer ?
#
loop_
_entity_poly.entity_id
_entity_poly.type
_entity_poly.pdbx_seq_one_letter_code
_entity_poly.pdbx_strand_id
1 'polypeptide(L)'
;MRSILSPSFTSSKMKAMFVHISENANLFAQHFLKMDEEIVKVEFKDAFTRYTTDVIAGAAFGVKVDCLKDRENEFYVMGKKDSDFSSPRGMFVLMAYQIFPSIAKVSVLRLMNF
;
A
#
# COMPACT_ATOMS: atom_id res chain seq x y z
N MET A 1 -18.90 -7.85 -4.05
CA MET A 1 -17.43 -7.65 -3.96
C MET A 1 -16.67 -8.93 -3.62
N ARG A 2 -16.98 -9.65 -2.52
CA ARG A 2 -16.26 -10.88 -2.13
C ARG A 2 -16.13 -11.92 -3.25
N SER A 3 -17.22 -12.26 -3.94
CA SER A 3 -17.22 -13.24 -5.05
C SER A 3 -16.28 -12.89 -6.21
N ILE A 4 -16.00 -11.60 -6.42
CA ILE A 4 -15.11 -11.10 -7.48
C ILE A 4 -13.64 -11.19 -7.04
N LEU A 5 -13.37 -10.94 -5.75
CA LEU A 5 -12.01 -10.91 -5.22
C LEU A 5 -11.48 -12.28 -4.77
N SER A 6 -12.34 -13.16 -4.26
CA SER A 6 -11.95 -14.49 -3.77
C SER A 6 -11.11 -15.31 -4.77
N PRO A 7 -11.39 -15.31 -6.09
CA PRO A 7 -10.60 -16.07 -7.06
C PRO A 7 -9.12 -15.64 -7.13
N SER A 8 -8.81 -14.38 -6.82
CA SER A 8 -7.43 -13.86 -6.82
C SER A 8 -6.57 -14.43 -5.67
N PHE A 9 -7.20 -14.97 -4.62
CA PHE A 9 -6.52 -15.49 -3.42
C PHE A 9 -6.53 -17.02 -3.34
N THR A 10 -6.72 -17.72 -4.46
CA THR A 10 -6.57 -19.18 -4.51
C THR A 10 -5.11 -19.60 -4.27
N SER A 11 -4.89 -20.81 -3.77
CA SER A 11 -3.53 -21.30 -3.45
C SER A 11 -2.56 -21.25 -4.64
N SER A 12 -3.06 -21.50 -5.86
CA SER A 12 -2.24 -21.40 -7.08
C SER A 12 -1.81 -19.96 -7.37
N LYS A 13 -2.71 -18.99 -7.20
CA LYS A 13 -2.40 -17.55 -7.35
C LYS A 13 -1.49 -17.05 -6.23
N MET A 14 -1.74 -17.47 -4.99
CA MET A 14 -0.85 -17.18 -3.85
C MET A 14 0.56 -17.72 -4.09
N LYS A 15 0.70 -18.95 -4.60
CA LYS A 15 2.00 -19.52 -4.95
C LYS A 15 2.71 -18.75 -6.07
N ALA A 16 1.97 -18.22 -7.04
CA ALA A 16 2.55 -17.35 -8.07
C ALA A 16 3.05 -16.02 -7.47
N MET A 17 2.29 -15.40 -6.56
CA MET A 17 2.70 -14.17 -5.86
C MET A 17 3.89 -14.38 -4.92
N PHE A 18 4.04 -15.57 -4.34
CA PHE A 18 5.11 -15.89 -3.39
C PHE A 18 6.51 -15.58 -3.91
N VAL A 19 6.78 -15.80 -5.20
CA VAL A 19 8.08 -15.47 -5.81
C VAL A 19 8.42 -14.00 -5.60
N HIS A 20 7.49 -13.11 -5.92
CA HIS A 20 7.66 -11.67 -5.74
C HIS A 20 7.76 -11.27 -4.26
N ILE A 21 6.93 -11.86 -3.40
CA ILE A 21 6.97 -11.63 -1.94
C ILE A 21 8.34 -11.98 -1.36
N SER A 22 8.91 -13.10 -1.81
CA SER A 22 10.22 -13.59 -1.38
C SER A 22 11.36 -12.70 -1.88
N GLU A 23 11.28 -12.21 -3.12
CA GLU A 23 12.23 -11.24 -3.66
C GLU A 23 12.25 -9.94 -2.84
N ASN A 24 11.08 -9.38 -2.53
CA ASN A 24 10.98 -8.17 -1.71
C ASN A 24 11.50 -8.43 -0.28
N ALA A 25 11.28 -9.62 0.29
CA ALA A 25 11.78 -9.97 1.61
C ALA A 25 13.32 -10.04 1.64
N ASN A 26 13.92 -10.53 0.55
CA ASN A 26 15.37 -10.54 0.39
C ASN A 26 15.93 -9.11 0.27
N LEU A 27 15.28 -8.23 -0.49
CA LEU A 27 15.65 -6.81 -0.57
C LEU A 27 15.54 -6.11 0.79
N PHE A 28 14.47 -6.37 1.54
CA PHE A 28 14.28 -5.90 2.90
C PHE A 28 15.43 -6.31 3.82
N ALA A 29 15.80 -7.60 3.83
CA ALA A 29 16.91 -8.09 4.65
C ALA A 29 18.25 -7.47 4.21
N GLN A 30 18.51 -7.40 2.91
CA GLN A 30 19.73 -6.79 2.37
C GLN A 30 19.86 -5.30 2.71
N HIS A 31 18.76 -4.57 2.81
CA HIS A 31 18.79 -3.15 3.17
C HIS A 31 19.46 -2.95 4.53
N PHE A 32 19.07 -3.73 5.54
CA PHE A 32 19.63 -3.64 6.89
C PHE A 32 21.01 -4.31 7.01
N LEU A 33 21.25 -5.42 6.30
CA LEU A 33 22.57 -6.07 6.30
C LEU A 33 23.69 -5.22 5.69
N LYS A 34 23.35 -4.24 4.83
CA LYS A 34 24.31 -3.31 4.23
C LYS A 34 24.62 -2.09 5.10
N MET A 35 23.94 -1.93 6.23
CA MET A 35 24.23 -0.84 7.17
C MET A 35 25.51 -1.17 7.93
N ASP A 36 26.51 -0.28 7.86
CA ASP A 36 27.80 -0.42 8.54
C ASP A 36 27.68 0.02 10.01
N GLU A 37 26.76 -0.62 10.73
CA GLU A 37 26.45 -0.31 12.14
C GLU A 37 26.46 -1.61 12.97
N GLU A 38 27.10 -1.57 14.15
CA GLU A 38 27.10 -2.70 15.10
C GLU A 38 25.69 -2.98 15.65
N ILE A 39 24.87 -1.94 15.81
CA ILE A 39 23.49 -2.02 16.28
C ILE A 39 22.60 -1.14 15.41
N VAL A 40 21.81 -1.78 14.54
CA VAL A 40 20.81 -1.09 13.71
C VAL A 40 19.51 -0.90 14.51
N LYS A 41 19.13 0.35 14.75
CA LYS A 41 17.83 0.67 15.35
C LYS A 41 16.77 0.78 14.25
N VAL A 42 15.78 -0.12 14.29
CA VAL A 42 14.69 -0.16 13.29
C VAL A 42 13.37 0.20 13.94
N GLU A 43 12.66 1.17 13.36
CA GLU A 43 11.25 1.40 13.68
C GLU A 43 10.42 0.36 12.91
N PHE A 44 9.90 -0.63 13.64
CA PHE A 44 9.24 -1.78 13.05
C PHE A 44 8.03 -1.40 12.20
N LYS A 45 7.23 -0.43 12.65
CA LYS A 45 6.02 -0.05 11.93
C LYS A 45 6.37 0.54 10.56
N ASP A 46 7.31 1.48 10.47
CA ASP A 46 7.76 2.10 9.23
C ASP A 46 8.39 1.06 8.30
N ALA A 47 9.31 0.24 8.82
CA ALA A 47 10.00 -0.77 8.04
C ALA A 47 9.03 -1.78 7.40
N PHE A 48 8.13 -2.38 8.20
CA PHE A 48 7.16 -3.34 7.68
C PHE A 48 6.05 -2.69 6.86
N THR A 49 5.68 -1.44 7.13
CA THR A 49 4.74 -0.71 6.26
C THR A 49 5.33 -0.56 4.86
N ARG A 50 6.59 -0.14 4.75
CA ARG A 50 7.30 0.00 3.46
C ARG A 50 7.42 -1.33 2.72
N TYR A 51 7.85 -2.38 3.41
CA TYR A 51 7.90 -3.73 2.84
C TYR A 51 6.54 -4.19 2.29
N THR A 52 5.47 -4.00 3.08
CA THR A 52 4.13 -4.43 2.70
C THR A 52 3.61 -3.61 1.51
N THR A 53 3.93 -2.32 1.45
CA THR A 53 3.65 -1.47 0.30
C THR A 53 4.32 -2.00 -0.97
N ASP A 54 5.60 -2.38 -0.92
CA ASP A 54 6.32 -2.94 -2.07
C ASP A 54 5.68 -4.25 -2.57
N VAL A 55 5.31 -5.13 -1.63
CA VAL A 55 4.60 -6.39 -1.95
C VAL A 55 3.26 -6.13 -2.62
N ILE A 56 2.46 -5.19 -2.11
CA ILE A 56 1.14 -4.87 -2.67
C ILE A 56 1.28 -4.19 -4.03
N ALA A 57 2.23 -3.27 -4.19
CA ALA A 57 2.49 -2.59 -5.47
C ALA A 57 2.76 -3.60 -6.59
N GLY A 58 3.61 -4.60 -6.33
CA GLY A 58 3.89 -5.63 -7.31
C GLY A 58 2.74 -6.63 -7.49
N ALA A 59 2.12 -7.08 -6.40
CA ALA A 59 1.07 -8.11 -6.47
C ALA A 59 -0.26 -7.61 -7.07
N ALA A 60 -0.69 -6.39 -6.71
CA ALA A 60 -1.98 -5.84 -7.12
C ALA A 60 -1.89 -4.96 -8.37
N PHE A 61 -0.78 -4.24 -8.55
CA PHE A 61 -0.62 -3.26 -9.63
C PHE A 61 0.47 -3.63 -10.65
N GLY A 62 1.26 -4.68 -10.39
CA GLY A 62 2.37 -5.07 -11.27
C GLY A 62 3.52 -4.08 -11.29
N VAL A 63 3.61 -3.19 -10.30
CA VAL A 63 4.63 -2.14 -10.22
C VAL A 63 5.72 -2.54 -9.23
N LYS A 64 6.97 -2.51 -9.68
CA LYS A 64 8.12 -2.75 -8.80
C LYS A 64 8.58 -1.43 -8.19
N VAL A 65 8.54 -1.36 -6.86
CA VAL A 65 9.02 -0.22 -6.07
C VAL A 65 9.95 -0.72 -4.97
N ASP A 66 10.76 0.18 -4.42
CA ASP A 66 11.65 -0.07 -3.29
C ASP A 66 11.49 1.09 -2.31
N CYS A 67 10.46 1.01 -1.46
CA CYS A 67 10.10 2.08 -0.54
C CYS A 67 11.06 2.21 0.65
N LEU A 68 11.95 1.22 0.86
CA LEU A 68 13.03 1.32 1.84
C LEU A 68 14.20 2.15 1.33
N LYS A 69 14.57 1.98 0.04
CA LYS A 69 15.62 2.77 -0.59
C LYS A 69 15.14 4.17 -0.97
N ASP A 70 13.97 4.28 -1.57
CA ASP A 70 13.34 5.55 -1.94
C ASP A 70 12.23 5.90 -0.94
N ARG A 71 12.58 6.72 0.07
CA ARG A 71 11.67 6.98 1.18
C ARG A 71 10.46 7.84 0.83
N GLU A 72 10.56 8.61 -0.25
CA GLU A 72 9.51 9.52 -0.74
C GLU A 72 8.78 8.96 -1.97
N ASN A 73 8.89 7.65 -2.21
CA ASN A 73 8.23 7.00 -3.31
C ASN A 73 6.73 7.37 -3.36
N GLU A 74 6.26 7.84 -4.51
CA GLU A 74 4.89 8.35 -4.68
C GLU A 74 3.83 7.32 -4.28
N PHE A 75 4.08 6.03 -4.57
CA PHE A 75 3.17 4.95 -4.21
C PHE A 75 3.03 4.80 -2.69
N TYR A 76 4.14 4.92 -1.96
CA TYR A 76 4.14 4.89 -0.50
C TYR A 76 3.48 6.13 0.10
N VAL A 77 3.81 7.32 -0.39
CA VAL A 77 3.25 8.59 0.13
C VAL A 77 1.73 8.63 -0.08
N MET A 78 1.26 8.26 -1.27
CA MET A 78 -0.16 8.17 -1.58
C MET A 78 -0.85 7.10 -0.73
N GLY A 79 -0.29 5.89 -0.66
CA GLY A 79 -0.84 4.80 0.14
C GLY A 79 -0.93 5.15 1.63
N LYS A 80 0.08 5.86 2.17
CA LYS A 80 0.08 6.32 3.57
C LYS A 80 -0.99 7.37 3.83
N LYS A 81 -1.20 8.30 2.90
CA LYS A 81 -2.25 9.33 2.99
C LYS A 81 -3.65 8.72 2.93
N ASP A 82 -3.85 7.75 2.05
CA ASP A 82 -5.14 7.05 1.91
C ASP A 82 -5.42 6.11 3.09
N SER A 83 -4.38 5.55 3.70
CA SER A 83 -4.49 4.67 4.87
C SER A 83 -4.63 5.44 6.20
N ASP A 84 -4.58 6.77 6.17
CA ASP A 84 -4.72 7.59 7.37
C ASP A 84 -6.19 7.79 7.76
N PHE A 85 -6.71 6.79 8.49
CA PHE A 85 -8.07 6.82 9.06
C PHE A 85 -8.17 7.66 10.34
N SER A 86 -7.09 8.27 10.83
CA SER A 86 -7.13 9.08 12.04
C SER A 86 -7.74 10.46 11.81
N SER A 87 -7.82 10.89 10.54
CA SER A 87 -8.41 12.17 10.17
C SER A 87 -9.95 12.13 10.22
N PRO A 88 -10.62 12.89 11.11
CA PRO A 88 -12.08 12.90 11.21
C PRO A 88 -12.76 13.42 9.93
N ARG A 89 -12.08 14.27 9.15
CA ARG A 89 -12.57 14.71 7.84
C ARG A 89 -12.56 13.59 6.82
N GLY A 90 -11.48 12.79 6.76
CA GLY A 90 -11.38 11.65 5.84
C GLY A 90 -12.42 10.58 6.14
N MET A 91 -12.61 10.26 7.43
CA MET A 91 -13.63 9.32 7.88
C MET A 91 -15.05 9.80 7.55
N PHE A 92 -15.33 11.10 7.70
CA PHE A 92 -16.64 11.68 7.36
C PHE A 92 -16.92 11.62 5.85
N VAL A 93 -15.93 11.92 5.00
CA VAL A 93 -16.08 11.80 3.53
C VAL A 93 -16.31 10.35 3.12
N LEU A 94 -15.57 9.39 3.70
CA LEU A 94 -15.76 7.96 3.43
C LEU A 94 -17.16 7.48 3.83
N MET A 95 -17.64 7.88 5.01
CA MET A 95 -19.00 7.57 5.47
C MET A 95 -20.08 8.22 4.60
N ALA A 96 -19.89 9.48 4.19
CA ALA A 96 -20.82 10.17 3.29
C ALA A 96 -20.93 9.48 1.92
N TYR A 97 -19.81 8.96 1.40
CA TYR A 97 -19.77 8.17 0.17
C TYR A 97 -20.56 6.85 0.27
N GLN A 98 -20.54 6.21 1.44
CA GLN A 98 -21.25 4.96 1.69
C GLN A 98 -22.76 5.17 1.85
N ILE A 99 -23.18 6.28 2.44
CA ILE A 99 -24.60 6.57 2.75
C ILE A 99 -25.32 7.20 1.55
N PHE A 100 -24.64 8.04 0.76
CA PHE A 100 -25.23 8.72 -0.40
C PHE A 100 -24.32 8.65 -1.65
N PRO A 101 -24.30 7.52 -2.39
CA PRO A 101 -23.51 7.38 -3.61
C PRO A 101 -23.88 8.40 -4.71
N SER A 102 -25.09 8.95 -4.67
CA SER A 102 -25.57 9.97 -5.61
C SER A 102 -25.00 11.38 -5.37
N ILE A 103 -24.73 11.77 -4.12
CA ILE A 103 -24.17 13.10 -3.77
C ILE A 103 -22.67 13.13 -4.09
N ALA A 104 -21.98 12.02 -3.80
CA ALA A 104 -20.59 11.77 -4.13
C ALA A 104 -20.26 12.01 -5.62
N LYS A 105 -21.13 11.58 -6.53
CA LYS A 105 -20.97 11.82 -7.98
C LYS A 105 -21.01 13.30 -8.33
N VAL A 106 -21.86 14.09 -7.66
CA VAL A 106 -22.01 15.54 -7.92
C VAL A 106 -20.82 16.32 -7.38
N SER A 107 -20.24 15.93 -6.25
CA SER A 107 -19.08 16.60 -5.65
C SER A 107 -17.76 16.34 -6.38
N VAL A 108 -17.52 15.14 -6.92
CA VAL A 108 -16.30 14.84 -7.71
C VAL A 108 -16.35 15.47 -9.11
N LEU A 109 -17.52 15.52 -9.75
CA LEU A 109 -17.69 16.21 -11.03
C LEU A 109 -17.48 17.74 -10.93
N ARG A 110 -17.69 18.33 -9.75
CA ARG A 110 -17.47 19.77 -9.51
C ARG A 110 -16.04 20.12 -9.11
N LEU A 111 -15.28 19.15 -8.58
CA LEU A 111 -13.88 19.32 -8.18
C LEU A 111 -12.89 19.01 -9.33
N MET A 112 -13.32 18.28 -10.37
CA MET A 112 -12.49 17.94 -11.54
C MET A 112 -12.68 18.88 -12.75
N ASN A 113 -13.65 19.80 -12.70
CA ASN A 113 -13.78 20.88 -13.68
C ASN A 113 -13.07 22.12 -13.12
N PHE A 114 -11.78 22.24 -13.44
CA PHE A 114 -11.12 23.53 -13.60
C PHE A 114 -11.60 24.18 -14.90
#